data_AF-A0A0H5H5E4-F1
#
_entry.id   AF-A0A0H5H5E4-F1
#
_cell.length_a   1.000
_cell.length_b   1.000
_cell.length_c   1.000
_cell.angle_alpha   90.00
_cell.angle_beta   90.00
_cell.angle_gamma   90.00
#
_symmetry.space_group_name_H-M   'P 1'
#
loop_
_entity.id
_entity.type
_entity.pdbx_description
1 polymer ?
#
loop_
_entity_poly.entity_id
_entity_poly.type
_entity_poly.pdbx_seq_one_letter_code
_entity_poly.pdbx_strand_id
1 'polypeptide(L)' 'MQYPTVSVNGVSVRIDEEGRYNLNDLHAAAVANGEATESQRPSVFLRSAQIKRFVKALEVKAQKKFLVNKSTT' A
#
# COMPACT_ATOMS: atom_id res chain seq x y z
N MET A 1 -5.37 21.48 -1.95
CA MET A 1 -5.35 21.11 -0.53
C MET A 1 -3.93 21.29 -0.02
N GLN A 2 -3.71 22.20 0.94
CA GLN A 2 -2.47 22.21 1.71
C GLN A 2 -2.65 21.24 2.87
N TYR A 3 -1.71 20.29 3.00
CA TYR A 3 -1.64 19.42 4.17
C TYR A 3 -0.56 19.98 5.10
N PRO A 4 -0.75 19.96 6.43
CA PRO A 4 0.35 20.18 7.34
C PRO A 4 1.47 19.16 7.07
N THR A 5 2.71 19.58 7.30
CA THR A 5 3.87 18.71 7.12
C THR A 5 4.76 18.74 8.35
N VAL A 6 5.49 17.66 8.57
CA VAL A 6 6.54 17.55 9.58
C VAL A 6 7.85 17.14 8.90
N SER A 7 8.99 17.56 9.45
CA SER A 7 10.29 17.08 8.98
C SER A 7 10.65 15.78 9.69
N VAL A 8 10.90 14.72 8.92
CA VAL A 8 11.41 13.43 9.42
C VAL A 8 12.64 13.07 8.59
N ASN A 9 13.79 12.92 9.23
CA ASN A 9 15.07 12.64 8.56
C ASN A 9 15.37 13.61 7.39
N GLY A 10 14.99 14.88 7.54
CA GLY A 10 15.15 15.91 6.50
C GLY A 10 14.13 15.87 5.35
N VAL A 11 13.16 14.95 5.39
CA VAL A 11 12.08 14.83 4.40
C VAL A 11 10.80 15.44 4.97
N SER A 12 10.11 16.25 4.16
CA SER A 12 8.80 16.80 4.50
C SER A 12 7.73 15.71 4.33
N VAL A 13 7.16 15.25 5.44
CA VAL A 13 6.13 14.21 5.51
C VAL A 13 4.77 14.86 5.74
N ARG A 14 3.82 14.62 4.83
CA ARG A 14 2.44 15.13 4.99
C ARG A 14 1.71 14.40 6.10
N ILE A 15 0.83 15.14 6.77
CA ILE A 15 -0.06 14.64 7.80
C ILE A 15 -1.50 15.02 7.43
N ASP A 16 -2.46 14.14 7.73
CA ASP A 16 -3.88 14.47 7.65
C ASP A 16 -4.43 15.11 8.94
N GLU A 17 -5.71 15.44 8.95
CA GLU A 17 -6.38 16.07 10.09
C GLU A 17 -6.45 15.14 11.32
N GLU A 18 -6.30 13.83 11.14
CA GLU A 18 -6.28 12.81 12.19
C GLU A 18 -4.87 12.55 12.73
N GLY A 19 -3.85 13.27 12.24
CA GLY A 19 -2.47 13.09 12.68
C GLY A 19 -1.75 11.90 12.03
N ARG A 20 -2.31 11.29 10.97
CA ARG A 20 -1.70 10.15 10.29
C ARG A 20 -0.70 10.60 9.25
N TYR A 21 0.47 9.96 9.23
CA TYR A 21 1.52 10.26 8.27
C TYR A 21 1.23 9.67 6.89
N ASN A 22 1.56 10.42 5.85
CA ASN A 22 1.55 9.90 4.49
C ASN A 22 2.59 8.81 4.35
N LEU A 23 2.13 7.59 4.10
CA LEU A 23 2.98 6.40 4.07
C LEU A 23 4.07 6.47 2.98
N ASN A 24 3.82 7.15 1.85
CA ASN A 24 4.85 7.28 0.81
C ASN A 24 5.93 8.29 1.17
N ASP A 25 5.55 9.39 1.84
CA ASP A 25 6.52 10.38 2.28
C ASP A 25 7.34 9.82 3.45
N LEU A 26 6.71 9.07 4.35
CA LEU A 26 7.40 8.37 5.43
C LEU A 26 8.37 7.30 4.89
N HIS A 27 7.97 6.60 3.82
CA HIS A 27 8.88 5.71 3.10
C HIS A 27 10.08 6.46 2.53
N ALA A 28 9.87 7.64 1.91
CA ALA A 28 10.97 8.46 1.41
C ALA A 28 11.91 8.92 2.53
N ALA A 29 11.40 9.25 3.71
CA ALA A 29 12.20 9.55 4.90
C ALA A 29 13.05 8.35 5.37
N ALA A 30 12.50 7.13 5.31
CA ALA A 30 13.22 5.91 5.65
C ALA A 30 14.31 5.59 4.60
N VAL A 31 14.03 5.81 3.31
CA VAL A 31 15.04 5.67 2.24
C VAL A 31 16.18 6.67 2.44
N ALA A 32 15.87 7.93 2.74
CA ALA A 32 16.87 8.96 3.04
C ALA A 32 17.75 8.59 4.25
N ASN A 33 17.20 7.85 5.21
CA ASN A 33 17.94 7.35 6.38
C ASN A 33 18.65 6.01 6.16
N GLY A 34 18.54 5.41 4.96
CA GLY A 34 19.14 4.10 4.65
C GLY A 34 18.40 2.89 5.24
N GLU A 35 17.20 3.08 5.78
CA GLU A 35 16.39 2.03 6.41
C GLU A 35 15.49 1.27 5.41
N ALA A 36 15.30 1.84 4.22
CA ALA A 36 14.48 1.26 3.17
C ALA A 36 15.09 1.50 1.79
N THR A 37 14.60 0.79 0.78
CA THR A 37 14.96 0.99 -0.62
C THR A 37 13.74 1.37 -1.45
N GLU A 38 13.96 2.07 -2.57
CA GLU A 38 12.89 2.45 -3.52
C GLU A 38 12.03 1.27 -4.00
N SER A 39 12.57 0.05 -4.00
CA SER A 39 11.83 -1.16 -4.38
C SER A 39 10.65 -1.47 -3.45
N GLN A 40 10.70 -0.98 -2.21
CA GLN A 40 9.68 -1.19 -1.17
C GLN A 40 8.61 -0.08 -1.16
N ARG A 41 8.60 0.80 -2.17
CA ARG A 41 7.67 1.94 -2.20
C ARG A 41 6.20 1.49 -2.16
N PRO A 42 5.42 1.92 -1.15
CA PRO A 42 4.04 1.44 -0.94
C PRO A 42 3.11 1.68 -2.14
N SER A 43 3.17 2.85 -2.78
CA SER A 43 2.28 3.19 -3.90
C SER A 43 2.47 2.32 -5.15
N VAL A 44 3.57 1.59 -5.27
CA VAL A 44 3.82 0.69 -6.41
C VAL A 44 3.53 -0.78 -6.08
N PHE A 45 3.19 -1.10 -4.82
CA PHE A 45 2.94 -2.48 -4.37
C PHE A 45 1.95 -3.23 -5.28
N LEU A 46 0.78 -2.63 -5.53
CA LEU A 46 -0.26 -3.21 -6.40
C LEU A 46 0.11 -3.19 -7.89
N ARG A 47 1.16 -2.48 -8.29
CA ARG A 47 1.63 -2.45 -9.69
C ARG A 47 2.44 -3.69 -10.04
N SER A 48 3.01 -4.37 -9.04
CA SER A 48 3.78 -5.61 -9.23
C SER A 48 2.96 -6.68 -9.96
N ALA A 49 3.54 -7.23 -11.03
CA ALA A 49 2.90 -8.30 -11.80
C ALA A 49 2.62 -9.54 -10.93
N GLN A 50 3.48 -9.83 -9.96
CA GLN A 50 3.27 -10.93 -9.01
C GLN A 50 2.07 -10.66 -8.11
N ILE A 51 1.96 -9.46 -7.54
CA ILE A 51 0.83 -9.08 -6.69
C ILE A 51 -0.49 -9.11 -7.48
N LYS A 52 -0.49 -8.61 -8.72
CA LYS A 52 -1.68 -8.70 -9.59
C LYS A 52 -2.13 -10.14 -9.85
N ARG A 53 -1.19 -11.05 -10.15
CA ARG A 53 -1.50 -12.48 -10.32
C ARG A 53 -2.05 -13.10 -9.04
N PHE A 54 -1.48 -12.73 -7.90
CA PHE A 54 -1.94 -13.20 -6.60
C PHE A 54 -3.38 -12.77 -6.31
N VAL A 55 -3.69 -11.47 -6.47
CA VAL A 55 -5.06 -10.94 -6.31
C VAL A 55 -6.04 -11.67 -7.21
N LYS A 56 -5.72 -11.85 -8.50
CA LYS A 56 -6.56 -12.59 -9.45
C LYS A 56 -6.81 -14.03 -9.01
N ALA A 57 -5.80 -14.72 -8.47
CA ALA A 57 -5.97 -16.08 -7.97
C ALA A 57 -6.92 -16.14 -6.77
N LEU A 58 -6.87 -15.14 -5.88
CA LEU A 58 -7.79 -15.02 -4.75
C LEU A 58 -9.23 -14.76 -5.22
N GLU A 59 -9.44 -13.88 -6.19
CA GLU A 59 -10.76 -13.58 -6.76
C GLU A 59 -11.40 -14.82 -7.40
N VAL A 60 -10.64 -15.58 -8.20
CA VAL A 60 -11.12 -16.84 -8.80
C VAL A 60 -11.51 -17.86 -7.72
N LYS A 61 -10.70 -17.99 -6.66
CA LYS A 61 -11.00 -18.89 -5.54
C LYS A 61 -12.25 -18.47 -4.76
N ALA A 62 -12.42 -17.16 -4.54
CA ALA A 62 -13.60 -16.60 -3.89
C ALA A 62 -14.87 -16.86 -4.72
N GLN A 63 -14.82 -16.63 -6.04
CA GLN A 63 -15.92 -16.92 -6.97
C GLN A 63 -16.27 -18.40 -6.99
N LYS A 64 -15.28 -19.30 -7.04
CA LYS A 64 -15.50 -20.74 -6.97
C LYS A 64 -16.22 -21.16 -5.68
N LYS A 65 -15.84 -20.58 -4.54
CA LYS A 65 -16.50 -20.85 -3.25
C LYS A 65 -17.95 -20.37 -3.24
N PHE A 66 -18.22 -19.20 -3.84
CA PHE A 66 -19.58 -18.65 -3.95
C PHE A 66 -20.49 -19.52 -4.83
N LEU A 67 -19.99 -20.02 -5.96
CA LEU A 67 -20.75 -20.89 -6.87
C LEU A 67 -21.05 -22.26 -6.24
N VAL A 68 -20.08 -22.86 -5.54
CA VAL A 68 -20.28 -24.14 -4.83
C VAL A 68 -21.41 -24.02 -3.79
N ASN A 69 -21.42 -22.95 -3.00
CA ASN A 69 -22.44 -22.76 -1.97
C ASN A 69 -23.86 -22.57 -2.55
N LYS A 70 -23.98 -21.98 -3.74
CA LYS A 70 -25.26 -21.74 -4.42
C LYS A 70 -25.88 -23.01 -5.04
N SER A 71 -25.07 -24.02 -5.34
CA SER A 71 -25.55 -25.31 -5.87
C SER A 71 -26.04 -26.27 -4.78
N THR A 72 -25.74 -25.99 -3.51
CA THR A 72 -26.13 -26.81 -2.34
C THR A 72 -27.30 -26.22 -1.55
N THR A 73 -27.99 -25.19 -2.07
CA THR A 73 -29.23 -24.61 -1.49
C THR A 73 -30.36 -24.77 -2.49
#